data_AF-A0A959EH40-F1
#
_entry.id   AF-A0A959EH40-F1
#
_cell.length_a   1.000
_cell.length_b   1.000
_cell.length_c   1.000
_cell.angle_alpha   90.00
_cell.angle_beta   90.00
_cell.angle_gamma   90.00
#
_symmetry.space_group_name_H-M   'P 1'
#
loop_
_entity.id
_entity.type
_entity.pdbx_description
1 polymer ?
#
loop_
_entity_poly.entity_id
_entity_poly.type
_entity_poly.pdbx_seq_one_letter_code
_entity_poly.pdbx_strand_id
1 'polypeptide(L)' 'LITVALDQPSETCIGIDESTAILVEGRQARVVGDYQVIVLHNPDQSRKSQNGLLGGRSLKLDVLLPGDVFGLD' A
#
# COMPACT_ATOMS: atom_id res chain seq x y z
N LEU A 1 4.46 3.55 6.86
CA LEU A 1 3.51 2.80 5.99
C LEU A 1 2.93 1.57 6.68
N ILE A 2 3.72 0.54 7.02
CA ILE A 2 3.22 -0.74 7.57
C ILE A 2 2.35 -0.57 8.82
N THR A 3 2.78 0.24 9.79
CA THR A 3 2.01 0.51 11.01
C THR A 3 0.65 1.13 10.71
N VAL A 4 0.59 2.04 9.71
CA VAL A 4 -0.67 2.66 9.28
C VAL A 4 -1.58 1.63 8.63
N ALA A 5 -1.05 0.73 7.79
CA ALA A 5 -1.85 -0.35 7.21
C ALA A 5 -2.39 -1.33 8.27
N LEU A 6 -1.71 -1.47 9.41
CA LEU A 6 -2.24 -2.22 10.55
C LEU A 6 -3.35 -1.46 11.27
N ASP A 7 -3.18 -0.15 11.48
CA ASP A 7 -4.15 0.69 12.19
C ASP A 7 -5.39 1.08 11.36
N GLN A 8 -5.25 1.14 10.03
CA GLN A 8 -6.30 1.50 9.06
C GLN A 8 -6.49 0.35 8.05
N PRO A 9 -7.01 -0.82 8.48
CA PRO A 9 -7.00 -2.01 7.66
C PRO A 9 -7.97 -1.98 6.47
N SER A 10 -8.92 -1.05 6.46
CA SER A 10 -9.82 -0.80 5.32
C SER A 10 -9.20 0.09 4.24
N GLU A 11 -8.06 0.73 4.52
CA GLU A 11 -7.42 1.66 3.60
C GLU A 11 -6.31 0.98 2.79
N THR A 12 -6.19 1.35 1.53
CA THR A 12 -5.03 0.99 0.71
C THR A 12 -3.90 1.96 1.02
N CYS A 13 -2.82 1.44 1.60
CA CYS A 13 -1.64 2.24 1.94
C CYS A 13 -0.65 2.22 0.77
N ILE A 14 -0.33 3.39 0.22
CA ILE A 14 0.56 3.53 -0.94
C ILE A 14 1.84 4.24 -0.52
N GLY A 15 2.98 3.58 -0.67
CA GLY A 15 4.31 4.18 -0.57
C GLY A 15 4.83 4.50 -1.95
N ILE A 16 5.19 5.76 -2.19
CA ILE A 16 5.68 6.24 -3.49
C ILE A 16 7.11 6.72 -3.27
N ASP A 17 8.06 6.13 -4.00
CA ASP A 17 9.46 6.57 -3.94
C ASP A 17 9.65 7.96 -4.58
N GLU A 18 10.80 8.58 -4.31
CA GLU A 18 11.17 9.85 -4.92
C GLU A 18 11.19 9.74 -6.46
N SER A 19 10.96 10.85 -7.16
CA SER A 19 10.87 10.88 -8.63
C SER A 19 9.85 9.89 -9.23
N THR A 20 8.87 9.47 -8.43
CA THR A 20 7.81 8.53 -8.80
C THR A 20 6.46 9.12 -8.44
N ALA A 21 5.43 8.77 -9.19
CA ALA A 21 4.05 9.16 -8.92
C ALA A 21 3.09 8.05 -9.36
N ILE A 22 1.84 8.19 -8.92
CA ILE A 22 0.73 7.45 -9.50
C ILE A 22 -0.17 8.41 -10.25
N LEU A 23 -0.51 8.07 -11.49
CA LEU A 23 -1.54 8.77 -12.27
C LEU A 23 -2.86 8.03 -12.08
N VAL A 24 -3.84 8.71 -11.49
CA VAL A 24 -5.16 8.14 -11.21
C VAL A 24 -6.16 8.58 -12.26
N GLU A 25 -6.76 7.61 -12.95
CA GLU A 25 -7.80 7.81 -13.96
C GLU A 25 -9.00 6.93 -13.61
N GLY A 26 -10.06 7.54 -13.06
CA GLY A 26 -11.22 6.81 -12.55
C GLY A 26 -10.87 6.00 -11.30
N ARG A 27 -11.03 4.67 -11.37
CA ARG A 27 -10.70 3.73 -10.28
C ARG A 27 -9.41 2.94 -10.52
N GLN A 28 -8.55 3.44 -11.41
CA GLN A 28 -7.27 2.82 -11.72
C GLN A 28 -6.15 3.82 -11.46
N ALA A 29 -5.03 3.31 -10.95
CA ALA A 29 -3.80 4.03 -10.75
C ALA A 29 -2.69 3.38 -11.59
N ARG A 30 -1.95 4.19 -12.35
CA ARG A 30 -0.77 3.75 -13.12
C ARG A 30 0.48 4.33 -12.49
N VAL A 31 1.51 3.52 -12.30
CA VAL A 31 2.81 3.98 -11.81
C VAL A 31 3.55 4.70 -12.94
N VAL A 32 4.04 5.90 -12.64
CA VAL A 32 4.83 6.74 -13.56
C VAL A 32 6.05 7.30 -12.84
N GLY A 33 7.11 7.64 -13.57
CA GLY A 33 8.39 8.08 -13.01
C GLY A 33 9.45 7.00 -13.08
N ASP A 34 10.45 7.11 -12.21
CA ASP A 34 11.72 6.37 -12.38
C ASP A 34 11.85 5.14 -11.47
N TYR A 35 11.07 5.05 -10.39
CA TYR A 35 11.21 4.01 -9.36
C TYR A 35 9.86 3.34 -9.01
N GLN A 36 9.84 2.60 -7.91
CA GLN A 36 8.76 1.72 -7.53
C GLN A 36 7.68 2.39 -6.67
N VAL A 37 6.49 1.79 -6.68
CA VAL A 37 5.39 2.06 -5.77
C VAL A 37 5.10 0.81 -4.96
N ILE A 38 4.99 0.95 -3.64
CA ILE A 38 4.57 -0.13 -2.74
C ILE A 38 3.08 0.05 -2.45
N VAL A 39 2.28 -0.97 -2.74
CA VAL A 39 0.87 -1.01 -2.38
C VAL A 39 0.69 -2.04 -1.26
N LEU A 40 0.11 -1.61 -0.14
CA LEU A 40 -0.01 -2.41 1.07
C LEU A 40 -1.46 -2.43 1.59
N HIS A 41 -1.96 -3.62 1.87
CA HIS A 41 -3.32 -3.86 2.36
C HIS A 41 -3.32 -4.83 3.54
N ASN A 42 -4.27 -4.68 4.46
CA ASN A 42 -4.51 -5.61 5.56
C ASN A 42 -5.93 -6.20 5.49
N PRO A 43 -6.23 -7.03 4.48
CA PRO A 43 -7.60 -7.49 4.20
C PRO A 43 -8.17 -8.31 5.37
N ASP A 44 -7.31 -9.01 6.10
CA ASP A 44 -7.70 -9.86 7.23
C ASP A 44 -7.89 -9.05 8.53
N GLN A 45 -7.72 -7.72 8.49
CA GLN A 45 -7.77 -6.83 9.64
C GLN A 45 -6.97 -7.36 10.85
N SER A 46 -5.79 -7.89 10.56
CA SER A 46 -5.05 -8.82 11.44
C SER A 46 -4.35 -8.16 12.64
N ARG A 47 -4.63 -6.89 12.91
CA ARG A 47 -3.91 -6.06 13.89
C ARG A 47 -3.93 -6.70 15.27
N LYS A 48 -2.77 -6.70 15.91
CA LYS A 48 -2.56 -7.04 17.31
C LYS A 48 -1.70 -5.97 17.97
N SER A 49 -1.94 -5.74 19.26
CA SER A 49 -1.12 -4.85 20.07
C SER A 49 -0.63 -5.59 21.31
N GLN A 50 0.65 -5.44 21.64
CA GLN A 50 1.26 -5.99 22.85
C GLN A 50 2.35 -5.05 23.32
N ASN A 51 2.26 -4.58 24.58
CA ASN A 51 3.24 -3.68 25.20
C ASN A 51 3.55 -2.42 24.36
N GLY A 52 2.53 -1.85 23.70
CA GLY A 52 2.70 -0.68 22.83
C GLY A 52 3.30 -0.98 21.45
N LEU A 53 3.61 -2.24 21.14
CA LEU A 53 4.04 -2.68 19.82
C LEU A 53 2.84 -3.13 18.99
N LEU A 54 2.91 -2.86 17.68
CA LEU A 54 1.91 -3.30 16.72
C LEU A 54 2.43 -4.50 15.92
N GLY A 55 1.57 -5.50 15.77
CA GLY A 55 1.81 -6.68 14.96
C GLY A 55 0.61 -7.01 14.09
N GLY A 56 0.83 -7.83 13.07
CA GLY A 56 -0.22 -8.34 12.20
C GLY A 56 0.31 -9.48 11.34
N ARG A 57 -0.56 -10.14 10.60
CA ARG A 57 -0.22 -11.27 9.73
C ARG A 57 -0.95 -11.13 8.40
N SER A 58 -0.43 -11.78 7.36
CA SER A 58 -1.09 -11.83 6.06
C SER A 58 -1.36 -10.46 5.43
N LEU A 59 -0.47 -9.48 5.66
CA LEU A 59 -0.48 -8.26 4.88
C LEU A 59 -0.22 -8.61 3.41
N LYS A 60 -1.01 -8.03 2.51
CA LYS A 60 -0.79 -8.14 1.07
C LYS A 60 0.05 -6.97 0.61
N LEU A 61 1.15 -7.26 -0.06
CA LEU A 61 2.11 -6.28 -0.53
C LEU A 61 2.39 -6.54 -2.01
N ASP A 62 2.23 -5.48 -2.80
CA ASP A 62 2.69 -5.42 -4.17
C ASP A 62 3.80 -4.36 -4.29
N VAL A 63 4.84 -4.67 -5.08
CA VAL A 63 5.87 -3.70 -5.48
C VAL A 63 5.74 -3.52 -6.98
N LEU A 64 5.32 -2.34 -7.39
CA LEU A 64 4.95 -2.00 -8.76
C LEU A 64 6.01 -1.11 -9.39
N LEU A 65 6.30 -1.31 -10.66
CA LEU A 65 7.29 -0.58 -11.45
C LEU A 65 6.61 0.40 -12.42
N PRO A 66 7.36 1.35 -13.04
CA PRO A 66 6.80 2.25 -14.02
C PRO A 66 6.06 1.51 -15.15
N GLY A 67 4.80 1.88 -15.38
CA GLY A 67 3.90 1.24 -16.34
C GLY A 67 2.90 0.27 -15.73
N ASP A 68 3.15 -0.24 -14.52
CA ASP A 68 2.19 -1.12 -13.83
C ASP A 68 0.91 -0.37 -13.45
N VAL A 69 -0.20 -1.10 -13.43
CA VAL A 69 -1.54 -0.56 -13.12
C VAL A 69 -2.17 -1.38 -12.01
N PHE A 70 -2.82 -0.70 -11.07
CA PHE A 70 -3.59 -1.32 -10.00
C PHE A 70 -4.94 -0.63 -9.80
N GLY A 71 -5.90 -1.39 -9.27
CA GLY A 71 -7.23 -0.88 -8.94
C GLY A 71 -7.25 -0.14 -7.60
N LEU A 72 -8.12 0.86 -7.50
CA LEU A 72 -8.49 1.50 -6.24
C LEU A 72 -9.87 0.98 -5.84
N ASP A 73 -9.92 0.18 -4.77
CA ASP A 73 -11.13 -0.42 -4.19
C ASP A 73 -11.80 0.49 -3.15
#